data_AF-A0A540VQQ1-F1
#
_entry.id   AF-A0A540VQQ1-F1
#
_cell.length_a   1.000
_cell.length_b   1.000
_cell.length_c   1.000
_cell.angle_alpha   90.00
_cell.angle_beta   90.00
_cell.angle_gamma   90.00
#
_symmetry.space_group_name_H-M   'P 1'
#
loop_
_entity.id
_entity.type
_entity.pdbx_description
1 polymer ?
#
loop_
_entity_poly.entity_id
_entity_poly.type
_entity_poly.pdbx_seq_one_letter_code
_entity_poly.pdbx_strand_id
1 'polypeptide(L)'
;MLVDAETGEFPKSAYEQLTAVSLYGREGLSANRFAHAKAFIAQGHEADHVLFGSANCTSAALGTEGYPGSNVEACLYRRFPPGAILEQLRLDSVLDDENLLDPASLRVDSEQPDLPLAHYGRLTPGQFEYHGDSLYWHPPNIEDPCACTIALFDIGAEPLSATLTPTSGSRTDRVRYIVSGIDQPPRFARVSFPDGTASSRAVVSVTDTLKTELRERQRSSLQNKIDELENDTVASLALVDILGELESLETSQATPKAPPRPTGSHRHEPGSAGEERHRILSYEDFIAGRRPRAGRNDASSNSLAGSEVSVVRDILNRIIGLSEPSAPPEPSADDRDVFDLGDETDDAEAALSSGHEFDDLAAESETDDRYAESQRRVAQQRRATQDELIKAVNEFQERVRERQSQDQGLREVDLIRLRILLMILVTAASPHPENSAPYERDRSTIRVLPIDGRGNSWPMVIGRLLFVFFGGKKPAIRQLYTETEHDQVPDDFNECWATCYWCLQLFLQAPLSEEIRKSLRSLPKLAQTTFSLTLPSKEELLSEDILHVMDGMSNRYAAQLNIEPVAIREGHRELVYKTFARTHEDSAE
;
A
#
# COMPACT_ATOMS: atom_id res chain seq x y z
N MET A 1 -31.01 -33.76 -28.17
CA MET A 1 -30.74 -32.69 -27.19
C MET A 1 -31.71 -32.82 -26.05
N LEU A 2 -31.25 -32.74 -24.80
CA LEU A 2 -32.12 -32.78 -23.61
C LEU A 2 -32.65 -31.39 -23.30
N VAL A 3 -33.94 -31.26 -23.04
CA VAL A 3 -34.62 -29.99 -22.78
C VAL A 3 -35.54 -30.13 -21.56
N ASP A 4 -35.62 -29.05 -20.77
CA ASP A 4 -36.69 -28.89 -19.78
C ASP A 4 -37.92 -28.28 -20.46
N ALA A 5 -38.95 -29.08 -20.67
CA ALA A 5 -40.17 -28.64 -21.34
C ALA A 5 -41.04 -27.71 -20.47
N GLU A 6 -40.84 -27.71 -19.15
CA GLU A 6 -41.72 -27.00 -18.20
C GLU A 6 -41.32 -25.53 -18.00
N THR A 7 -40.03 -25.19 -18.08
CA THR A 7 -39.52 -23.85 -17.78
C THR A 7 -39.92 -22.80 -18.81
N GLY A 8 -40.13 -23.21 -20.06
CA GLY A 8 -40.44 -22.29 -21.16
C GLY A 8 -39.24 -21.46 -21.65
N GLU A 9 -38.03 -21.75 -21.16
CA GLU A 9 -36.79 -21.04 -21.51
C GLU A 9 -36.14 -21.55 -22.82
N PHE A 10 -36.72 -22.58 -23.44
CA PHE A 10 -36.16 -23.17 -24.65
C PHE A 10 -36.43 -22.28 -25.88
N PRO A 11 -35.40 -21.82 -26.61
CA PRO A 11 -35.57 -20.89 -27.73
C PRO A 11 -36.10 -21.60 -28.99
N LYS A 12 -37.42 -21.80 -29.07
CA LYS A 12 -38.09 -22.45 -30.21
C LYS A 12 -37.72 -21.84 -31.57
N SER A 13 -37.63 -20.52 -31.65
CA SER A 13 -37.30 -19.79 -32.89
C SER A 13 -35.91 -20.13 -33.44
N ALA A 14 -34.96 -20.47 -32.58
CA ALA A 14 -33.63 -20.94 -32.98
C ALA A 14 -33.67 -22.41 -33.44
N TYR A 15 -34.51 -23.25 -32.80
CA TYR A 15 -34.66 -24.65 -33.17
C TYR A 15 -35.21 -24.84 -34.60
N GLU A 16 -36.15 -24.00 -35.03
CA GLU A 16 -36.73 -24.04 -36.39
C GLU A 16 -35.68 -23.89 -37.50
N GLN A 17 -34.52 -23.34 -37.19
CA GLN A 17 -33.40 -23.15 -38.12
C GLN A 17 -32.46 -24.36 -38.17
N LEU A 18 -32.60 -25.32 -37.27
CA LEU A 18 -31.75 -26.51 -37.17
C LEU A 18 -32.34 -27.66 -37.98
N THR A 19 -31.46 -28.47 -38.58
CA THR A 19 -31.85 -29.71 -39.28
C THR A 19 -31.27 -30.91 -38.55
N ALA A 20 -32.00 -32.04 -38.58
CA ALA A 20 -31.59 -33.31 -37.96
C ALA A 20 -31.31 -33.25 -36.45
N VAL A 21 -32.09 -32.46 -35.69
CA VAL A 21 -32.03 -32.42 -34.22
C VAL A 21 -33.30 -33.02 -33.65
N SER A 22 -33.16 -33.97 -32.72
CA SER A 22 -34.26 -34.49 -31.91
C SER A 22 -34.22 -33.91 -30.50
N LEU A 23 -35.38 -33.58 -29.94
CA LEU A 23 -35.53 -33.07 -28.58
C LEU A 23 -36.04 -34.17 -27.67
N TYR A 24 -35.45 -34.31 -26.49
CA TYR A 24 -35.85 -35.28 -25.47
C TYR A 24 -36.09 -34.55 -24.16
N GLY A 25 -37.12 -34.99 -23.42
CA GLY A 25 -37.42 -34.48 -22.09
C GLY A 25 -36.35 -34.91 -21.10
N ARG A 26 -36.11 -34.07 -20.08
CA ARG A 26 -35.24 -34.44 -18.96
C ARG A 26 -35.92 -35.32 -17.90
N GLU A 27 -37.14 -35.79 -18.16
CA GLU A 27 -37.90 -36.64 -17.23
C GLU A 27 -37.09 -37.92 -16.94
N GLY A 28 -37.05 -38.34 -15.68
CA GLY A 28 -36.21 -39.46 -15.24
C GLY A 28 -34.78 -39.11 -14.77
N LEU A 29 -34.27 -37.90 -15.05
CA LEU A 29 -33.06 -37.38 -14.40
C LEU A 29 -33.40 -36.88 -12.98
N SER A 30 -32.57 -37.22 -11.99
CA SER A 30 -32.86 -36.95 -10.57
C SER A 30 -33.25 -35.48 -10.32
N ALA A 31 -34.45 -35.24 -9.79
CA ALA A 31 -35.00 -33.91 -9.54
C ALA A 31 -34.17 -33.03 -8.57
N ASN A 32 -33.22 -33.63 -7.85
CA ASN A 32 -32.45 -32.98 -6.79
C ASN A 32 -31.08 -32.42 -7.23
N ARG A 33 -30.77 -32.39 -8.54
CA ARG A 33 -29.51 -31.81 -9.05
C ARG A 33 -29.80 -30.83 -10.18
N PHE A 34 -29.33 -29.61 -10.01
CA PHE A 34 -29.25 -28.61 -11.08
C PHE A 34 -28.38 -29.17 -12.21
N ALA A 35 -28.94 -29.32 -13.41
CA ALA A 35 -28.20 -29.74 -14.60
C ALA A 35 -27.40 -28.56 -15.16
N HIS A 36 -26.31 -28.18 -14.49
CA HIS A 36 -25.50 -27.00 -14.84
C HIS A 36 -24.36 -27.30 -15.83
N ALA A 37 -24.05 -28.57 -16.07
CA ALA A 37 -22.91 -28.97 -16.90
C ALA A 37 -23.32 -29.25 -18.35
N LYS A 38 -22.53 -28.76 -19.30
CA LYS A 38 -22.71 -29.02 -20.73
C LYS A 38 -21.91 -30.26 -21.10
N ALA A 39 -22.56 -31.20 -21.78
CA ALA A 39 -21.95 -32.44 -22.23
C ALA A 39 -22.11 -32.59 -23.74
N PHE A 40 -20.99 -32.82 -24.43
CA PHE A 40 -20.98 -33.22 -25.84
C PHE A 40 -20.65 -34.71 -25.90
N ILE A 41 -21.53 -35.47 -26.57
CA ILE A 41 -21.37 -36.91 -26.77
C ILE A 41 -21.30 -37.15 -28.27
N ALA A 42 -20.24 -37.81 -28.72
CA ALA A 42 -20.10 -38.26 -30.11
C ALA A 42 -19.88 -39.77 -30.12
N GLN A 43 -20.84 -40.49 -30.71
CA GLN A 43 -20.72 -41.94 -30.94
C GLN A 43 -20.04 -42.18 -32.29
N GLY A 44 -18.94 -42.93 -32.27
CA GLY A 44 -18.11 -43.18 -33.44
C GLY A 44 -17.95 -44.67 -33.72
N HIS A 45 -17.49 -45.00 -34.92
CA HIS A 45 -17.28 -46.40 -35.32
C HIS A 45 -16.19 -47.10 -34.48
N GLU A 46 -15.12 -46.39 -34.12
CA GLU A 46 -13.99 -46.95 -33.37
C GLU A 46 -14.07 -46.70 -31.86
N ALA A 47 -14.80 -45.66 -31.46
CA ALA A 47 -15.00 -45.29 -30.06
C ALA A 47 -16.05 -44.21 -29.92
N ASP A 48 -16.57 -44.12 -28.70
CA ASP A 48 -17.42 -43.03 -28.29
C ASP A 48 -16.60 -42.00 -27.49
N HIS A 49 -17.02 -40.74 -27.56
CA HIS A 49 -16.30 -39.61 -26.99
C HIS A 49 -17.26 -38.78 -26.15
N VAL A 50 -16.87 -38.45 -24.91
CA VAL A 50 -17.56 -37.45 -24.09
C VAL A 50 -16.62 -36.29 -23.79
N LEU A 51 -17.14 -35.08 -23.95
CA LEU A 51 -16.54 -33.85 -23.45
C LEU A 51 -17.51 -33.24 -22.46
N PHE A 52 -17.09 -33.12 -21.20
CA PHE A 52 -17.93 -32.64 -20.10
C PHE A 52 -17.28 -31.45 -19.41
N GLY A 53 -18.03 -30.37 -19.24
CA GLY A 53 -17.53 -29.17 -18.56
C GLY A 53 -18.47 -27.99 -18.70
N SER A 54 -17.98 -26.80 -18.36
CA SER A 54 -18.75 -25.56 -18.47
C SER A 54 -18.73 -24.96 -19.87
N ALA A 55 -17.96 -25.54 -20.82
CA ALA A 55 -17.60 -24.94 -22.11
C ALA A 55 -18.62 -23.94 -22.68
N ASN A 56 -18.12 -22.78 -23.12
CA ASN A 56 -18.94 -21.86 -23.89
C ASN A 56 -19.38 -22.48 -25.22
N CYS A 57 -20.69 -22.47 -25.48
CA CYS A 57 -21.31 -22.97 -26.70
C CYS A 57 -21.67 -21.83 -27.66
N THR A 58 -20.79 -20.84 -27.78
CA THR A 58 -20.96 -19.72 -28.73
C THR A 58 -20.10 -19.96 -29.97
N SER A 59 -20.46 -19.34 -31.10
CA SER A 59 -19.69 -19.45 -32.35
C SER A 59 -18.23 -19.01 -32.19
N ALA A 60 -17.96 -18.03 -31.32
CA ALA A 60 -16.59 -17.60 -31.01
C ALA A 60 -15.79 -18.68 -30.24
N ALA A 61 -16.45 -19.46 -29.41
CA ALA A 61 -15.82 -20.50 -28.60
C ALA A 61 -15.64 -21.83 -29.36
N LEU A 62 -16.63 -22.24 -30.14
CA LEU A 62 -16.62 -23.51 -30.90
C LEU A 62 -15.98 -23.36 -32.28
N GLY A 63 -15.99 -22.16 -32.86
CA GLY A 63 -15.54 -21.90 -34.21
C GLY A 63 -16.62 -22.17 -35.25
N THR A 64 -16.30 -21.83 -36.49
CA THR A 64 -17.13 -22.10 -37.68
C THR A 64 -16.24 -22.58 -38.83
N GLU A 65 -16.84 -22.96 -39.96
CA GLU A 65 -16.10 -23.31 -41.17
C GLU A 65 -15.30 -22.10 -41.67
N GLY A 66 -13.99 -22.06 -41.34
CA GLY A 66 -13.07 -20.96 -41.67
C GLY A 66 -12.66 -20.07 -40.49
N TYR A 67 -13.24 -20.24 -39.29
CA TYR A 67 -12.85 -19.51 -38.08
C TYR A 67 -12.57 -20.49 -36.94
N PRO A 68 -11.29 -20.68 -36.53
CA PRO A 68 -11.00 -21.50 -35.36
C PRO A 68 -11.54 -20.81 -34.11
N GLY A 69 -12.43 -21.48 -33.39
CA GLY A 69 -12.93 -21.01 -32.11
C GLY A 69 -11.87 -21.08 -31.02
N SER A 70 -12.05 -20.29 -29.96
CA SER A 70 -11.19 -20.32 -28.78
C SER A 70 -12.04 -20.45 -27.52
N ASN A 71 -11.86 -21.57 -26.80
CA ASN A 71 -12.52 -21.82 -25.53
C ASN A 71 -11.48 -21.85 -24.42
N VAL A 72 -11.61 -20.96 -23.43
CA VAL A 72 -10.67 -20.81 -22.31
C VAL A 72 -11.08 -21.70 -21.12
N GLU A 73 -12.21 -22.39 -21.21
CA GLU A 73 -12.73 -23.21 -20.11
C GLU A 73 -12.18 -24.64 -20.14
N ALA A 74 -11.90 -25.18 -18.96
CA ALA A 74 -11.45 -26.56 -18.81
C ALA A 74 -12.60 -27.54 -19.01
N CYS A 75 -12.40 -28.52 -19.88
CA CYS A 75 -13.33 -29.63 -20.09
C CYS A 75 -12.63 -30.96 -19.85
N LEU A 76 -13.36 -31.91 -19.28
CA LEU A 76 -12.92 -33.29 -19.11
C LEU A 76 -13.29 -34.09 -20.36
N TYR A 77 -12.29 -34.66 -20.99
CA TYR A 77 -12.47 -35.58 -22.12
C TYR A 77 -12.30 -37.03 -21.67
N ARG A 78 -13.22 -37.90 -22.10
CA ARG A 78 -13.09 -39.34 -21.91
C ARG A 78 -13.53 -40.10 -23.15
N ARG A 79 -12.80 -41.17 -23.45
CA ARG A 79 -13.08 -42.11 -24.53
C ARG A 79 -13.68 -43.39 -23.96
N PHE A 80 -14.70 -43.93 -24.61
CA PHE A 80 -15.35 -45.21 -24.29
C PHE A 80 -15.28 -46.17 -25.49
N PRO A 81 -15.45 -47.48 -25.26
CA PRO A 81 -15.71 -48.43 -26.35
C PRO A 81 -16.92 -48.00 -27.19
N PRO A 82 -16.95 -48.33 -28.49
CA PRO A 82 -18.06 -47.94 -29.36
C PRO A 82 -19.39 -48.52 -28.85
N GLY A 83 -20.41 -47.69 -28.77
CA GLY A 83 -21.76 -48.04 -28.30
C GLY A 83 -21.94 -48.10 -26.78
N ALA A 84 -20.90 -47.87 -25.98
CA ALA A 84 -20.98 -48.01 -24.51
C ALA A 84 -21.35 -46.70 -23.79
N ILE A 85 -21.27 -45.54 -24.45
CA ILE A 85 -21.31 -44.24 -23.76
C ILE A 85 -22.66 -43.93 -23.10
N LEU A 86 -23.78 -44.30 -23.74
CA LEU A 86 -25.12 -43.98 -23.23
C LEU A 86 -25.44 -44.79 -21.97
N GLU A 87 -25.07 -46.08 -21.94
CA GLU A 87 -25.18 -46.95 -20.77
C GLU A 87 -24.30 -46.46 -19.61
N GLN A 88 -23.04 -46.13 -19.90
CA GLN A 88 -22.10 -45.65 -18.87
C GLN A 88 -22.54 -44.30 -18.27
N LEU A 89 -23.18 -43.44 -19.06
CA LEU A 89 -23.73 -42.17 -18.61
C LEU A 89 -25.17 -42.28 -18.09
N ARG A 90 -25.79 -43.47 -18.16
CA ARG A 90 -27.19 -43.75 -17.79
C ARG A 90 -28.18 -42.83 -18.53
N LEU A 91 -27.91 -42.59 -19.80
CA LEU A 91 -28.74 -41.77 -20.69
C LEU A 91 -29.71 -42.61 -21.54
N ASP A 92 -29.58 -43.94 -21.55
CA ASP A 92 -30.44 -44.82 -22.36
C ASP A 92 -31.92 -44.66 -22.02
N SER A 93 -32.24 -44.47 -20.73
CA SER A 93 -33.62 -44.30 -20.25
C SER A 93 -34.16 -42.88 -20.42
N VAL A 94 -33.38 -41.98 -21.02
CA VAL A 94 -33.75 -40.57 -21.23
C VAL A 94 -33.75 -40.25 -22.73
N LEU A 95 -32.88 -40.90 -23.50
CA LEU A 95 -32.79 -40.79 -24.96
C LEU A 95 -33.55 -41.93 -25.65
N ASP A 96 -34.77 -42.20 -25.19
CA ASP A 96 -35.69 -43.18 -25.80
C ASP A 96 -36.87 -42.48 -26.48
N ASP A 97 -37.63 -43.25 -27.26
CA ASP A 97 -38.79 -42.74 -28.00
C ASP A 97 -39.93 -42.30 -27.08
N GLU A 98 -39.98 -42.75 -25.82
CA GLU A 98 -40.99 -42.34 -24.84
C GLU A 98 -40.75 -40.91 -24.34
N ASN A 99 -39.49 -40.49 -24.25
CA ASN A 99 -39.09 -39.14 -23.85
C ASN A 99 -38.95 -38.17 -25.03
N LEU A 100 -39.24 -38.60 -26.26
CA LEU A 100 -39.15 -37.75 -27.45
C LEU A 100 -40.20 -36.63 -27.38
N LEU A 101 -39.74 -35.38 -27.44
CA LEU A 101 -40.60 -34.20 -27.37
C LEU A 101 -40.99 -33.72 -28.77
N ASP A 102 -42.27 -33.38 -28.95
CA ASP A 102 -42.73 -32.60 -30.09
C ASP A 102 -42.34 -31.12 -29.88
N PRO A 103 -41.50 -30.52 -30.75
CA PRO A 103 -41.16 -29.10 -30.64
C PRO A 103 -42.38 -28.17 -30.61
N ALA A 104 -43.49 -28.57 -31.22
CA ALA A 104 -44.73 -27.80 -31.20
C ALA A 104 -45.36 -27.76 -29.79
N SER A 105 -45.20 -28.81 -28.97
CA SER A 105 -45.80 -28.92 -27.64
C SER A 105 -45.04 -28.16 -26.54
N LEU A 106 -43.81 -27.73 -26.81
CA LEU A 106 -43.03 -26.92 -25.88
C LEU A 106 -43.74 -25.58 -25.55
N ARG A 107 -43.49 -24.97 -24.39
CA ARG A 107 -44.01 -23.63 -24.10
C ARG A 107 -43.29 -22.59 -24.96
N VAL A 108 -44.02 -21.61 -25.47
CA VAL A 108 -43.43 -20.46 -26.18
C VAL A 108 -42.95 -19.49 -25.12
N ASP A 109 -41.69 -19.11 -25.20
CA ASP A 109 -41.10 -18.10 -24.33
C ASP A 109 -41.92 -16.81 -24.45
N SER A 110 -42.34 -16.24 -23.31
CA SER A 110 -42.98 -14.93 -23.34
C SER A 110 -41.90 -13.93 -23.67
N GLU A 111 -41.96 -13.30 -24.85
CA GLU A 111 -41.04 -12.21 -25.22
C GLU A 111 -40.93 -11.25 -24.04
N GLN A 112 -39.76 -11.25 -23.39
CA GLN A 112 -39.50 -10.28 -22.34
C GLN A 112 -39.59 -8.90 -23.00
N PRO A 113 -40.32 -7.93 -22.39
CA PRO A 113 -40.41 -6.61 -22.96
C PRO A 113 -39.00 -6.05 -23.15
N ASP A 114 -38.76 -5.43 -24.31
CA ASP A 114 -37.47 -4.80 -24.62
C ASP A 114 -37.03 -3.93 -23.43
N LEU A 115 -35.89 -4.28 -22.83
CA LEU A 115 -35.32 -3.49 -21.77
C LEU A 115 -35.02 -2.10 -22.34
N PRO A 116 -35.49 -1.01 -21.72
CA PRO A 116 -35.26 0.35 -22.21
C PRO A 116 -33.82 0.79 -21.89
N LEU A 117 -32.82 0.11 -22.48
CA LEU A 117 -31.39 0.30 -22.25
C LEU A 117 -30.95 1.74 -22.50
N ALA A 118 -31.56 2.42 -23.49
CA ALA A 118 -31.28 3.82 -23.77
C ALA A 118 -31.75 4.78 -22.65
N HIS A 119 -32.84 4.45 -21.96
CA HIS A 119 -33.31 5.22 -20.80
C HIS A 119 -32.37 4.99 -19.61
N TYR A 120 -32.06 3.73 -19.30
CA TYR A 120 -31.15 3.40 -18.20
C TYR A 120 -29.71 3.88 -18.44
N GLY A 121 -29.25 3.88 -19.70
CA GLY A 121 -27.94 4.42 -20.07
C GLY A 121 -27.78 5.90 -19.73
N ARG A 122 -28.85 6.71 -19.86
CA ARG A 122 -28.84 8.13 -19.47
C ARG A 122 -28.80 8.35 -17.95
N LEU A 123 -29.28 7.36 -17.18
CA LEU A 123 -29.30 7.39 -15.73
C LEU A 123 -28.05 6.72 -15.12
N THR A 124 -27.00 6.53 -15.91
CA THR A 124 -25.78 5.89 -15.42
C THR A 124 -25.08 6.82 -14.43
N PRO A 125 -24.82 6.38 -13.19
CA PRO A 125 -24.21 7.21 -12.16
C PRO A 125 -22.72 7.51 -12.40
N GLY A 126 -22.04 6.76 -13.28
CA GLY A 126 -20.60 6.85 -13.48
C GLY A 126 -19.81 5.97 -12.51
N GLN A 127 -18.53 6.31 -12.34
CA GLN A 127 -17.64 5.63 -11.39
C GLN A 127 -17.29 6.55 -10.24
N PHE A 128 -17.18 5.96 -9.05
CA PHE A 128 -16.81 6.65 -7.82
C PHE A 128 -15.61 5.97 -7.18
N GLU A 129 -14.63 6.77 -6.80
CA GLU A 129 -13.46 6.34 -6.06
C GLU A 129 -13.37 7.18 -4.79
N TYR A 130 -13.12 6.52 -3.67
CA TYR A 130 -12.98 7.18 -2.38
C TYR A 130 -11.60 6.87 -1.81
N HIS A 131 -10.85 7.91 -1.50
CA HIS A 131 -9.48 7.86 -1.00
C HIS A 131 -9.30 8.88 0.12
N GLY A 132 -8.95 8.42 1.32
CA GLY A 132 -8.92 9.28 2.51
C GLY A 132 -10.25 10.00 2.75
N ASP A 133 -10.27 11.32 2.59
CA ASP A 133 -11.46 12.17 2.71
C ASP A 133 -12.04 12.63 1.36
N SER A 134 -11.44 12.18 0.26
CA SER A 134 -11.72 12.68 -1.09
C SER A 134 -12.52 11.68 -1.89
N LEU A 135 -13.62 12.14 -2.47
CA LEU A 135 -14.44 11.40 -3.44
C LEU A 135 -14.15 11.92 -4.84
N TYR A 136 -13.69 11.03 -5.71
CA TYR A 136 -13.53 11.29 -7.14
C TYR A 136 -14.71 10.67 -7.89
N TRP A 137 -15.38 11.51 -8.67
CA TRP A 137 -16.48 11.10 -9.53
C TRP A 137 -16.08 11.24 -10.99
N HIS A 138 -16.26 10.15 -11.73
CA HIS A 138 -16.10 10.09 -13.19
C HIS A 138 -17.49 10.07 -13.84
N PRO A 139 -18.05 11.25 -14.17
CA PRO A 139 -19.39 11.35 -14.74
C PRO A 139 -19.42 10.78 -16.18
N PRO A 140 -20.40 9.94 -16.54
CA PRO A 140 -20.47 9.36 -17.87
C PRO A 140 -21.23 10.30 -18.82
N ASN A 141 -20.51 11.03 -19.67
CA ASN A 141 -21.10 11.91 -20.70
C ASN A 141 -22.16 12.90 -20.17
N ILE A 142 -22.01 13.38 -18.92
CA ILE A 142 -22.88 14.39 -18.33
C ILE A 142 -22.34 15.77 -18.72
N GLU A 143 -23.17 16.60 -19.36
CA GLU A 143 -22.76 17.92 -19.85
C GLU A 143 -22.39 18.90 -18.73
N ASP A 144 -23.17 18.92 -17.63
CA ASP A 144 -22.90 19.73 -16.45
C ASP A 144 -22.94 18.89 -15.16
N PRO A 145 -21.79 18.28 -14.79
CA PRO A 145 -21.67 17.53 -13.55
C PRO A 145 -21.94 18.38 -12.29
N CYS A 146 -21.67 19.70 -12.33
CA CYS A 146 -21.82 20.58 -11.17
C CYS A 146 -23.28 20.85 -10.81
N ALA A 147 -24.20 20.66 -11.75
CA ALA A 147 -25.64 20.75 -11.51
C ALA A 147 -26.23 19.50 -10.85
N CYS A 148 -25.46 18.40 -10.80
CA CYS A 148 -25.88 17.15 -10.17
C CYS A 148 -25.58 17.14 -8.67
N THR A 149 -26.34 16.36 -7.90
CA THR A 149 -26.09 16.13 -6.46
C THR A 149 -25.79 14.67 -6.20
N ILE A 150 -24.84 14.39 -5.31
CA ILE A 150 -24.44 13.02 -4.96
C ILE A 150 -24.87 12.72 -3.53
N ALA A 151 -25.54 11.58 -3.33
CA ALA A 151 -25.85 11.03 -2.01
C ALA A 151 -24.99 9.78 -1.77
N LEU A 152 -24.41 9.66 -0.57
CA LEU A 152 -23.57 8.55 -0.16
C LEU A 152 -24.33 7.59 0.77
N PHE A 153 -24.00 6.31 0.71
CA PHE A 153 -24.64 5.25 1.50
C PHE A 153 -23.61 4.27 2.05
N ASP A 154 -23.97 3.64 3.17
CA ASP A 154 -23.17 2.60 3.82
C ASP A 154 -23.38 1.19 3.22
N ILE A 155 -22.83 0.16 3.86
CA ILE A 155 -22.96 -1.24 3.43
C ILE A 155 -24.40 -1.76 3.50
N GLY A 156 -25.21 -1.26 4.44
CA GLY A 156 -26.64 -1.55 4.55
C GLY A 156 -27.50 -0.76 3.56
N ALA A 157 -26.86 0.10 2.77
CA ALA A 157 -27.48 1.04 1.86
C ALA A 157 -28.34 2.11 2.57
N GLU A 158 -28.02 2.40 3.82
CA GLU A 158 -28.56 3.53 4.58
C GLU A 158 -27.81 4.83 4.22
N PRO A 159 -28.50 5.98 4.17
CA PRO A 159 -27.89 7.24 3.76
C PRO A 159 -26.90 7.74 4.82
N LEU A 160 -25.69 8.07 4.37
CA LEU A 160 -24.68 8.74 5.18
C LEU A 160 -24.93 10.24 5.19
N SER A 161 -24.87 10.88 6.35
CA SER A 161 -25.01 12.34 6.51
C SER A 161 -23.71 13.07 6.15
N ALA A 162 -23.18 12.77 4.96
CA ALA A 162 -21.96 13.37 4.44
C ALA A 162 -22.21 14.77 3.86
N THR A 163 -21.28 15.69 4.11
CA THR A 163 -21.20 16.97 3.39
C THR A 163 -20.16 16.85 2.28
N LEU A 164 -20.59 17.06 1.04
CA LEU A 164 -19.72 17.07 -0.14
C LEU A 164 -19.39 18.49 -0.55
N THR A 165 -18.11 18.88 -0.47
CA THR A 165 -17.65 20.19 -0.93
C THR A 165 -16.82 20.04 -2.20
N PRO A 166 -17.23 20.63 -3.34
CA PRO A 166 -16.47 20.52 -4.60
C PRO A 166 -15.13 21.26 -4.49
N THR A 167 -14.08 20.71 -5.10
CA THR A 167 -12.73 21.29 -5.10
C THR A 167 -12.46 22.07 -6.40
N SER A 168 -11.82 23.24 -6.25
CA SER A 168 -11.35 24.10 -7.36
C SER A 168 -10.29 23.37 -8.21
N GLY A 169 -10.54 23.22 -9.52
CA GLY A 169 -9.67 22.47 -10.43
C GLY A 169 -10.30 21.18 -11.00
N SER A 170 -11.53 20.86 -10.58
CA SER A 170 -12.32 19.77 -11.17
C SER A 170 -12.43 19.95 -12.69
N ARG A 171 -12.07 18.89 -13.43
CA ARG A 171 -12.27 18.83 -14.88
C ARG A 171 -13.67 18.24 -15.15
N THR A 172 -14.24 18.50 -16.32
CA THR A 172 -15.55 17.94 -16.69
C THR A 172 -15.57 16.42 -16.79
N ASP A 173 -14.41 15.79 -16.96
CA ASP A 173 -14.21 14.33 -17.01
C ASP A 173 -13.90 13.68 -15.65
N ARG A 174 -13.48 14.47 -14.64
CA ARG A 174 -13.22 14.00 -13.27
C ARG A 174 -13.51 15.12 -12.27
N VAL A 175 -14.56 14.94 -11.48
CA VAL A 175 -15.01 15.90 -10.47
C VAL A 175 -14.57 15.41 -9.10
N ARG A 176 -13.99 16.31 -8.30
CA ARG A 176 -13.49 16.00 -6.96
C ARG A 176 -14.35 16.68 -5.90
N TYR A 177 -14.71 15.91 -4.88
CA TYR A 177 -15.38 16.38 -3.67
C TYR A 177 -14.57 16.02 -2.43
N ILE A 178 -14.54 16.91 -1.45
CA ILE A 178 -14.10 16.60 -0.09
C ILE A 178 -15.34 16.19 0.71
N VAL A 179 -15.23 15.05 1.39
CA VAL A 179 -16.28 14.41 2.17
C VAL A 179 -16.02 14.65 3.66
N SER A 180 -17.00 15.19 4.37
CA SER A 180 -16.93 15.38 5.82
C SER A 180 -18.22 14.96 6.52
N GLY A 181 -18.14 14.69 7.83
CA GLY A 181 -19.31 14.30 8.64
C GLY A 181 -19.67 12.82 8.56
N ILE A 182 -18.72 11.96 8.19
CA ILE A 182 -18.89 10.50 8.19
C ILE A 182 -17.76 9.83 8.96
N ASP A 183 -18.10 8.82 9.75
CA ASP A 183 -17.15 8.04 10.56
C ASP A 183 -16.77 6.71 9.88
N GLN A 184 -17.41 6.39 8.75
CA GLN A 184 -17.18 5.17 7.98
C GLN A 184 -17.12 5.47 6.47
N PRO A 185 -16.32 4.72 5.70
CA PRO A 185 -16.19 4.95 4.27
C PRO A 185 -17.50 4.62 3.53
N PRO A 186 -17.90 5.42 2.53
CA PRO A 186 -19.08 5.16 1.73
C PRO A 186 -18.90 3.90 0.88
N ARG A 187 -19.97 3.11 0.73
CA ARG A 187 -19.99 1.89 -0.10
C ARG A 187 -20.79 2.06 -1.38
N PHE A 188 -21.81 2.91 -1.35
CA PHE A 188 -22.57 3.26 -2.55
C PHE A 188 -22.74 4.77 -2.70
N ALA A 189 -22.90 5.20 -3.95
CA ALA A 189 -23.22 6.57 -4.32
C ALA A 189 -24.42 6.58 -5.27
N ARG A 190 -25.23 7.63 -5.19
CA ARG A 190 -26.34 7.88 -6.12
C ARG A 190 -26.30 9.32 -6.58
N VAL A 191 -26.44 9.53 -7.88
CA VAL A 191 -26.53 10.85 -8.51
C VAL A 191 -27.99 11.23 -8.66
N SER A 192 -28.35 12.44 -8.25
CA SER A 192 -29.63 13.06 -8.59
C SER A 192 -29.37 14.15 -9.62
N PHE A 193 -30.04 14.05 -10.75
CA PHE A 193 -29.88 14.92 -11.91
C PHE A 193 -30.74 16.19 -11.77
N PRO A 194 -30.44 17.28 -12.51
CA PRO A 194 -31.19 18.53 -12.44
C PRO A 194 -32.67 18.41 -12.82
N ASP A 195 -33.02 17.39 -13.61
CA ASP A 195 -34.39 17.09 -14.03
C ASP A 195 -35.23 16.38 -12.94
N GLY A 196 -34.63 16.14 -11.76
CA GLY A 196 -35.26 15.47 -10.62
C GLY A 196 -35.22 13.94 -10.71
N THR A 197 -34.66 13.37 -11.77
CA THR A 197 -34.43 11.92 -11.84
C THR A 197 -33.20 11.53 -11.02
N ALA A 198 -33.13 10.26 -10.62
CA ALA A 198 -32.00 9.72 -9.88
C ALA A 198 -31.45 8.49 -10.58
N SER A 199 -30.14 8.33 -10.52
CA SER A 199 -29.45 7.15 -11.01
C SER A 199 -29.77 5.91 -10.16
N SER A 200 -29.37 4.74 -10.66
CA SER A 200 -29.14 3.59 -9.78
C SER A 200 -27.99 3.88 -8.80
N ARG A 201 -27.90 3.09 -7.72
CA ARG A 201 -26.75 3.14 -6.81
C ARG A 201 -25.54 2.52 -7.52
N ALA A 202 -24.45 3.27 -7.57
CA ALA A 202 -23.14 2.76 -7.96
C ALA A 202 -22.35 2.33 -6.73
N VAL A 203 -21.50 1.32 -6.91
CA VAL A 203 -20.49 0.96 -5.92
C VAL A 203 -19.42 2.05 -5.89
N VAL A 204 -19.01 2.43 -4.68
CA VAL A 204 -17.86 3.31 -4.46
C VAL A 204 -16.64 2.43 -4.23
N SER A 205 -15.63 2.60 -5.08
CA SER A 205 -14.35 1.91 -4.92
C SER A 205 -13.57 2.57 -3.79
N VAL A 206 -13.49 1.93 -2.64
CA VAL A 206 -12.68 2.41 -1.50
C VAL A 206 -11.26 1.91 -1.70
N THR A 207 -10.42 2.76 -2.30
CA THR A 207 -9.11 2.36 -2.82
C THR A 207 -8.19 1.85 -1.72
N ASP A 208 -8.25 2.47 -0.54
CA ASP A 208 -7.42 2.10 0.61
C ASP A 208 -7.77 0.70 1.12
N THR A 209 -9.06 0.37 1.24
CA THR A 209 -9.51 -0.97 1.64
C THR A 209 -9.12 -2.02 0.60
N LEU A 210 -9.35 -1.75 -0.69
CA LEU A 210 -9.00 -2.69 -1.76
C LEU A 210 -7.50 -3.00 -1.76
N LYS A 211 -6.66 -1.98 -1.57
CA LYS A 211 -5.21 -2.16 -1.51
C LYS A 211 -4.80 -2.97 -0.28
N THR A 212 -5.41 -2.78 0.88
CA THR A 212 -5.14 -3.60 2.08
C THR A 212 -5.51 -5.07 1.88
N GLU A 213 -6.70 -5.36 1.36
CA GLU A 213 -7.16 -6.73 1.09
C GLU A 213 -6.31 -7.44 0.02
N LEU A 214 -5.75 -6.70 -0.93
CA LEU A 214 -4.82 -7.24 -1.93
C LEU A 214 -3.46 -7.63 -1.33
N ARG A 215 -3.05 -7.04 -0.19
CA ARG A 215 -1.77 -7.35 0.48
C ARG A 215 -1.74 -8.77 1.07
N GLU A 216 -2.84 -9.26 1.62
CA GLU A 216 -2.90 -10.57 2.32
C GLU A 216 -2.48 -11.76 1.45
N ARG A 217 -2.42 -11.61 0.12
CA ARG A 217 -2.02 -12.68 -0.80
C ARG A 217 -0.52 -12.76 -1.09
N GLN A 218 0.32 -11.87 -0.58
CA GLN A 218 1.75 -11.84 -0.95
C GLN A 218 2.74 -12.19 0.19
N ARG A 219 3.26 -13.43 0.09
CA ARG A 219 4.62 -13.88 0.48
C ARG A 219 4.93 -13.99 1.99
N SER A 220 4.74 -15.20 2.51
CA SER A 220 5.07 -15.62 3.88
C SER A 220 6.46 -15.19 4.40
N SER A 221 7.52 -15.22 3.58
CA SER A 221 8.86 -14.87 4.05
C SER A 221 9.07 -13.37 4.34
N LEU A 222 8.41 -12.48 3.61
CA LEU A 222 8.51 -11.04 3.85
C LEU A 222 7.60 -10.64 5.01
N GLN A 223 6.42 -11.25 5.09
CA GLN A 223 5.50 -11.08 6.22
C GLN A 223 6.17 -11.48 7.54
N ASN A 224 6.88 -12.63 7.58
CA ASN A 224 7.62 -13.03 8.78
C ASN A 224 8.64 -11.98 9.25
N LYS A 225 9.38 -11.35 8.32
CA LYS A 225 10.33 -10.28 8.67
C LYS A 225 9.64 -9.01 9.17
N ILE A 226 8.47 -8.70 8.61
CA ILE A 226 7.63 -7.58 9.07
C ILE A 226 7.13 -7.88 10.48
N ASP A 227 6.59 -9.07 10.73
CA ASP A 227 6.08 -9.49 12.04
C ASP A 227 7.19 -9.49 13.12
N GLU A 228 8.42 -9.89 12.76
CA GLU A 228 9.59 -9.79 13.65
C GLU A 228 9.86 -8.32 14.04
N LEU A 229 9.81 -7.39 13.07
CA LEU A 229 10.05 -5.96 13.32
C LEU A 229 8.88 -5.23 13.98
N GLU A 230 7.65 -5.71 13.82
CA GLU A 230 6.52 -5.16 14.57
C GLU A 230 6.74 -5.33 16.08
N ASN A 231 7.46 -6.37 16.50
CA ASN A 231 7.81 -6.60 17.89
C ASN A 231 9.05 -5.80 18.34
N ASP A 232 9.83 -5.26 17.41
CA ASP A 232 11.00 -4.44 17.73
C ASP A 232 10.58 -3.07 18.26
N THR A 233 11.25 -2.66 19.34
CA THR A 233 11.04 -1.33 19.94
C THR A 233 12.01 -0.29 19.40
N VAL A 234 12.96 -0.68 18.54
CA VAL A 234 14.12 0.12 18.15
C VAL A 234 14.30 0.08 16.63
N ALA A 235 14.63 1.23 16.03
CA ALA A 235 14.94 1.30 14.60
C ALA A 235 16.30 0.62 14.32
N SER A 236 16.33 -0.34 13.38
CA SER A 236 17.52 -1.11 13.01
C SER A 236 17.76 -1.11 11.50
N LEU A 237 18.95 -1.54 11.06
CA LEU A 237 19.29 -1.63 9.62
C LEU A 237 18.37 -2.59 8.85
N ALA A 238 17.73 -3.56 9.53
CA ALA A 238 16.75 -4.45 8.92
C ALA A 238 15.57 -3.69 8.28
N LEU A 239 15.19 -2.52 8.81
CA LEU A 239 14.16 -1.66 8.21
C LEU A 239 14.59 -1.11 6.84
N VAL A 240 15.89 -0.84 6.65
CA VAL A 240 16.42 -0.38 5.36
C VAL A 240 16.39 -1.50 4.33
N ASP A 241 16.72 -2.72 4.76
CA ASP A 241 16.69 -3.91 3.90
C ASP A 241 15.26 -4.26 3.47
N ILE A 242 14.32 -4.29 4.41
CA ILE A 242 12.89 -4.52 4.09
C ILE A 242 12.35 -3.43 3.19
N LEU A 243 12.67 -2.16 3.44
CA LEU A 243 12.29 -1.08 2.53
C LEU A 243 12.81 -1.32 1.11
N GLY A 244 14.04 -1.81 0.97
CA GLY A 244 14.62 -2.18 -0.32
C GLY A 244 13.90 -3.35 -0.99
N GLU A 245 13.54 -4.39 -0.24
CA GLU A 245 12.76 -5.52 -0.73
C GLU A 245 11.38 -5.07 -1.22
N LEU A 246 10.64 -4.29 -0.42
CA LEU A 246 9.33 -3.73 -0.76
C LEU A 246 9.39 -2.85 -2.02
N GLU A 247 10.35 -1.92 -2.09
CA GLU A 247 10.55 -1.05 -3.27
C GLU A 247 10.81 -1.87 -4.55
N SER A 248 11.57 -2.98 -4.43
CA SER A 248 11.87 -3.87 -5.56
C SER A 248 10.64 -4.65 -6.03
N LEU A 249 9.76 -5.04 -5.11
CA LEU A 249 8.52 -5.76 -5.40
C LEU A 249 7.55 -4.86 -6.15
N GLU A 250 7.37 -3.62 -5.70
CA GLU A 250 6.52 -2.64 -6.38
C GLU A 250 7.02 -2.35 -7.80
N THR A 251 8.34 -2.17 -7.96
CA THR A 251 8.94 -1.96 -9.29
C THR A 251 8.74 -3.18 -10.21
N SER A 252 8.79 -4.39 -9.64
CA SER A 252 8.57 -5.64 -10.38
C SER A 252 7.10 -5.91 -10.73
N GLN A 253 6.16 -5.36 -9.96
CA GLN A 253 4.72 -5.45 -10.24
C GLN A 253 4.27 -4.36 -11.23
N ALA A 254 4.86 -3.17 -11.16
CA ALA A 254 4.62 -2.05 -12.07
C ALA A 254 5.12 -2.31 -13.50
N THR A 255 5.99 -3.30 -13.70
CA THR A 255 6.34 -3.79 -15.03
C THR A 255 5.27 -4.77 -15.50
N PRO A 256 4.36 -4.41 -16.43
CA PRO A 256 3.36 -5.34 -16.91
C PRO A 256 4.07 -6.53 -17.55
N LYS A 257 3.89 -7.73 -16.96
CA LYS A 257 4.17 -8.98 -17.68
C LYS A 257 3.38 -8.91 -18.97
N ALA A 258 4.09 -8.78 -20.09
CA ALA A 258 3.47 -8.70 -21.39
C ALA A 258 2.50 -9.87 -21.55
N PRO A 259 1.19 -9.63 -21.79
CA PRO A 259 0.28 -10.72 -22.07
C PRO A 259 0.80 -11.47 -23.32
N PRO A 260 0.61 -12.80 -23.40
CA PRO A 260 0.95 -13.53 -24.61
C PRO A 260 0.15 -12.92 -25.77
N ARG A 261 0.86 -12.40 -26.77
CA ARG A 261 0.27 -11.70 -27.92
C ARG A 261 -0.74 -12.61 -28.63
N PRO A 262 -2.01 -12.20 -28.78
CA PRO A 262 -2.83 -12.68 -29.86
C PRO A 262 -2.38 -11.97 -31.15
N THR A 263 -2.13 -12.76 -32.19
CA THR A 263 -1.91 -12.26 -33.55
C THR A 263 -3.21 -11.70 -34.12
N GLY A 264 -3.29 -10.41 -34.43
CA GLY A 264 -4.32 -9.87 -35.33
C GLY A 264 -4.85 -8.47 -35.00
N SER A 265 -4.37 -7.49 -35.76
CA SER A 265 -5.01 -6.21 -36.16
C SER A 265 -5.97 -5.47 -35.20
N HIS A 266 -5.50 -4.36 -34.62
CA HIS A 266 -5.82 -3.01 -35.12
C HIS A 266 -4.78 -2.04 -34.56
N ARG A 267 -4.09 -1.33 -35.46
CA ARG A 267 -3.08 -0.34 -35.13
C ARG A 267 -3.80 0.94 -34.72
N HIS A 268 -4.05 1.12 -33.42
CA HIS A 268 -4.34 2.44 -32.88
C HIS A 268 -3.03 3.21 -32.83
N GLU A 269 -2.96 4.32 -33.55
CA GLU A 269 -1.88 5.29 -33.39
C GLU A 269 -1.84 5.76 -31.94
N PRO A 270 -0.65 5.91 -31.32
CA PRO A 270 -0.54 6.51 -30.02
C PRO A 270 -0.95 7.98 -30.14
N GLY A 271 -2.17 8.27 -29.70
CA GLY A 271 -2.57 9.64 -29.40
C GLY A 271 -1.54 10.22 -28.45
N SER A 272 -0.96 11.36 -28.83
CA SER A 272 -0.01 12.09 -28.01
C SER A 272 -0.54 12.20 -26.59
N ALA A 273 0.17 11.63 -25.62
CA ALA A 273 0.03 12.03 -24.23
C ALA A 273 0.18 13.55 -24.23
N GLY A 274 -0.91 14.26 -23.97
CA GLY A 274 -0.88 15.71 -23.88
C GLY A 274 0.13 16.07 -22.82
N GLU A 275 1.12 16.89 -23.17
CA GLU A 275 2.06 17.48 -22.22
C GLU A 275 1.24 18.01 -21.02
N GLU A 276 1.48 17.44 -19.84
CA GLU A 276 0.92 17.94 -18.60
C GLU A 276 1.30 19.42 -18.51
N ARG A 277 0.32 20.31 -18.69
CA ARG A 277 0.54 21.75 -18.60
C ARG A 277 0.77 22.09 -17.14
N HIS A 278 2.02 22.03 -16.71
CA HIS A 278 2.44 22.56 -15.42
C HIS A 278 2.12 24.05 -15.37
N ARG A 279 1.17 24.44 -14.51
CA ARG A 279 0.88 25.85 -14.22
C ARG A 279 1.70 26.25 -13.01
N ILE A 280 2.60 27.22 -13.18
CA ILE A 280 3.28 27.87 -12.07
C ILE A 280 2.27 28.82 -11.41
N LEU A 281 1.94 28.55 -10.14
CA LEU A 281 1.09 29.43 -9.33
C LEU A 281 1.94 30.55 -8.71
N SER A 282 1.34 31.73 -8.52
CA SER A 282 1.95 32.76 -7.67
C SER A 282 1.95 32.29 -6.21
N TYR A 283 2.84 32.83 -5.39
CA TYR A 283 2.89 32.50 -3.95
C TYR A 283 1.54 32.78 -3.27
N GLU A 284 0.89 33.89 -3.61
CA GLU A 284 -0.42 34.25 -3.06
C GLU A 284 -1.53 33.30 -3.51
N ASP A 285 -1.55 32.91 -4.79
CA ASP A 285 -2.53 31.94 -5.31
C ASP A 285 -2.35 30.54 -4.69
N PHE A 286 -1.09 30.15 -4.45
CA PHE A 286 -0.76 28.89 -3.78
C PHE A 286 -1.23 28.88 -2.32
N ILE A 287 -1.00 29.97 -1.58
CA ILE A 287 -1.46 30.11 -0.19
C ILE A 287 -2.99 30.20 -0.11
N ALA A 288 -3.64 30.91 -1.03
CA ALA A 288 -5.10 31.05 -1.07
C ALA A 288 -5.83 29.73 -1.35
N GLY A 289 -5.18 28.78 -2.01
CA GLY A 289 -5.70 27.42 -2.23
C GLY A 289 -5.57 26.50 -1.01
N ARG A 290 -4.74 26.83 -0.01
CA ARG A 290 -4.52 25.99 1.18
C ARG A 290 -5.66 26.16 2.20
N ARG A 291 -6.11 25.04 2.76
CA ARG A 291 -7.05 25.03 3.89
C ARG A 291 -6.30 24.82 5.20
N PRO A 292 -6.61 25.56 6.29
CA PRO A 292 -6.12 25.24 7.62
C PRO A 292 -6.59 23.83 8.03
N ARG A 293 -5.72 23.02 8.64
CA ARG A 293 -6.10 21.72 9.23
C ARG A 293 -7.13 21.94 10.34
N ALA A 294 -8.41 21.90 9.98
CA ALA A 294 -9.50 22.02 10.92
C ALA A 294 -9.92 20.61 11.35
N GLY A 295 -9.49 20.22 12.55
CA GLY A 295 -10.03 19.06 13.26
C GLY A 295 -9.64 17.71 12.65
N ARG A 296 -9.06 16.87 13.49
CA ARG A 296 -8.80 15.45 13.27
C ARG A 296 -10.09 14.73 12.82
N ASN A 297 -10.30 14.64 11.50
CA ASN A 297 -11.08 13.57 10.89
C ASN A 297 -10.07 12.49 10.53
N ASP A 298 -10.33 11.24 10.95
CA ASP A 298 -9.38 10.12 10.97
C ASP A 298 -8.92 9.58 9.58
N ALA A 299 -9.09 10.35 8.50
CA ALA A 299 -8.56 10.02 7.19
C ALA A 299 -7.16 10.64 6.99
N SER A 300 -6.11 9.90 7.39
CA SER A 300 -4.71 10.28 7.16
C SER A 300 -4.42 10.45 5.66
N SER A 301 -3.83 11.58 5.28
CA SER A 301 -3.38 11.83 3.91
C SER A 301 -2.01 11.19 3.68
N ASN A 302 -1.97 9.88 3.48
CA ASN A 302 -0.74 9.12 3.29
C ASN A 302 -0.31 9.13 1.81
N SER A 303 0.90 9.60 1.49
CA SER A 303 1.40 9.54 0.10
C SER A 303 1.62 8.11 -0.36
N LEU A 304 1.85 7.21 0.59
CA LEU A 304 2.11 5.80 0.36
C LEU A 304 0.85 4.96 0.57
N ALA A 305 -0.35 5.57 0.55
CA ALA A 305 -1.62 4.87 0.72
C ALA A 305 -1.73 3.68 -0.26
N GLY A 306 -1.59 2.49 0.30
CA GLY A 306 -1.61 1.21 -0.38
C GLY A 306 -0.39 0.88 -1.27
N SER A 307 0.73 1.58 -1.06
CA SER A 307 2.08 1.06 -1.35
C SER A 307 2.45 0.00 -0.29
N GLU A 308 3.22 -1.03 -0.67
CA GLU A 308 3.78 -2.01 0.25
C GLU A 308 4.73 -1.33 1.28
N VAL A 309 5.31 -0.18 0.92
CA VAL A 309 6.21 0.62 1.76
C VAL A 309 5.51 1.30 2.94
N SER A 310 4.17 1.46 2.91
CA SER A 310 3.42 2.10 4.01
C SER A 310 3.57 1.37 5.35
N VAL A 311 3.80 0.05 5.35
CA VAL A 311 4.01 -0.72 6.59
C VAL A 311 5.22 -0.21 7.36
N VAL A 312 6.28 0.20 6.65
CA VAL A 312 7.48 0.74 7.28
C VAL A 312 7.18 2.07 7.99
N ARG A 313 6.28 2.90 7.44
CA ARG A 313 5.81 4.12 8.11
C ARG A 313 5.12 3.80 9.45
N ASP A 314 4.27 2.78 9.45
CA ASP A 314 3.52 2.37 10.64
C ASP A 314 4.46 1.86 11.75
N ILE A 315 5.46 1.05 11.39
CA ILE A 315 6.51 0.60 12.32
C ILE A 315 7.28 1.79 12.90
N LEU A 316 7.67 2.77 12.07
CA LEU A 316 8.37 3.96 12.54
C LEU A 316 7.53 4.78 13.51
N ASN A 317 6.24 4.95 13.24
CA ASN A 317 5.31 5.66 14.13
C ASN A 317 5.11 4.91 15.45
N ARG A 318 5.04 3.57 15.43
CA ARG A 318 4.99 2.73 16.64
C ARG A 318 6.26 2.84 17.49
N ILE A 319 7.45 2.84 16.89
CA ILE A 319 8.74 2.97 17.62
C ILE A 319 8.78 4.25 18.49
N ILE A 320 8.14 5.33 18.04
CA ILE A 320 8.06 6.60 18.77
C ILE A 320 6.74 6.82 19.52
N GLY A 321 5.87 5.80 19.57
CA GLY A 321 4.65 5.80 20.38
C GLY A 321 3.47 6.58 19.81
N LEU A 322 3.43 6.80 18.49
CA LEU A 322 2.34 7.53 17.82
C LEU A 322 1.19 6.61 17.34
N SER A 323 1.44 5.30 17.26
CA SER A 323 0.47 4.29 16.84
C SER A 323 0.29 3.26 17.95
N GLU A 324 -0.96 2.92 18.27
CA GLU A 324 -1.26 1.79 19.16
C GLU A 324 -0.96 0.47 18.42
N PRO A 325 -0.50 -0.58 19.11
CA PRO A 325 -0.37 -1.90 18.50
C PRO A 325 -1.75 -2.33 18.00
N SER A 326 -1.84 -2.66 16.70
CA SER A 326 -3.04 -3.28 16.14
C SER A 326 -3.42 -4.46 17.03
N ALA A 327 -4.65 -4.44 17.57
CA ALA A 327 -5.16 -5.61 18.26
C ALA A 327 -5.07 -6.79 17.29
N PRO A 328 -4.47 -7.92 17.68
CA PRO A 328 -4.41 -9.07 16.80
C PRO A 328 -5.86 -9.39 16.37
N PRO A 329 -6.11 -9.66 15.07
CA PRO A 329 -7.44 -10.04 14.63
C PRO A 329 -7.90 -11.19 15.51
N GLU A 330 -9.06 -11.04 16.15
CA GLU A 330 -9.60 -12.14 16.95
C GLU A 330 -9.68 -13.35 16.02
N PRO A 331 -8.95 -14.44 16.31
CA PRO A 331 -8.99 -15.60 15.46
C PRO A 331 -10.43 -16.08 15.43
N SER A 332 -11.05 -16.02 14.24
CA SER A 332 -12.31 -16.69 13.97
C SER A 332 -12.19 -18.12 14.49
N ALA A 333 -13.21 -18.58 15.22
CA ALA A 333 -13.17 -19.85 15.93
C ALA A 333 -13.04 -21.07 14.98
N ASP A 334 -13.06 -20.88 13.66
CA ASP A 334 -13.09 -21.95 12.65
C ASP A 334 -11.72 -22.32 12.06
N ASP A 335 -10.66 -21.53 12.24
CA ASP A 335 -9.37 -21.79 11.54
C ASP A 335 -8.35 -22.62 12.34
N ARG A 336 -8.68 -23.03 13.58
CA ARG A 336 -7.74 -23.75 14.46
C ARG A 336 -7.75 -25.27 14.35
N ASP A 337 -8.75 -25.86 13.68
CA ASP A 337 -8.97 -27.33 13.71
C ASP A 337 -8.63 -28.06 12.38
N VAL A 338 -8.12 -27.37 11.35
CA VAL A 338 -7.89 -28.00 10.02
C VAL A 338 -6.42 -28.43 9.79
N PHE A 339 -5.47 -27.97 10.60
CA PHE A 339 -4.03 -28.27 10.40
C PHE A 339 -3.27 -28.70 11.67
N ASP A 340 -3.96 -29.29 12.65
CA ASP A 340 -3.30 -29.99 13.75
C ASP A 340 -2.91 -31.42 13.31
N LEU A 341 -1.73 -31.51 12.68
CA LEU A 341 -0.98 -32.76 12.57
C LEU A 341 0.08 -32.76 13.65
N GLY A 342 -0.33 -33.08 14.89
CA GLY A 342 0.62 -33.49 15.91
C GLY A 342 1.43 -34.69 15.44
N ASP A 343 2.76 -34.55 15.43
CA ASP A 343 3.58 -35.40 16.29
C ASP A 343 5.03 -34.91 16.46
N GLU A 344 5.45 -34.92 17.72
CA GLU A 344 6.75 -35.27 18.27
C GLU A 344 8.04 -34.96 17.46
N THR A 345 8.74 -33.90 17.88
CA THR A 345 10.15 -34.07 18.25
C THR A 345 10.42 -33.39 19.58
N ASP A 346 10.56 -34.23 20.61
CA ASP A 346 11.17 -33.91 21.89
C ASP A 346 12.57 -33.29 21.71
N ASP A 347 12.73 -32.12 22.29
CA ASP A 347 13.86 -31.72 23.13
C ASP A 347 15.29 -32.10 22.66
N ALA A 348 15.93 -31.17 21.96
CA ALA A 348 17.37 -31.19 21.70
C ALA A 348 18.09 -29.91 22.16
N GLU A 349 17.44 -29.06 22.97
CA GLU A 349 18.05 -27.84 23.54
C GLU A 349 18.18 -27.86 25.07
N ALA A 350 17.61 -28.86 25.77
CA ALA A 350 17.91 -29.12 27.18
C ALA A 350 19.22 -29.92 27.42
N ALA A 351 19.94 -30.34 26.38
CA ALA A 351 21.15 -31.16 26.48
C ALA A 351 22.50 -30.38 26.43
N LEU A 352 22.48 -29.05 26.60
CA LEU A 352 23.71 -28.25 26.84
C LEU A 352 23.81 -27.72 28.29
N SER A 353 22.90 -28.16 29.16
CA SER A 353 22.89 -27.85 30.59
C SER A 353 23.47 -28.99 31.43
N SER A 354 24.74 -29.38 31.21
CA SER A 354 25.50 -30.13 32.23
C SER A 354 27.00 -29.99 32.02
N GLY A 355 27.63 -29.21 32.88
CA GLY A 355 29.07 -29.01 32.85
C GLY A 355 29.57 -28.06 33.94
N HIS A 356 28.99 -28.13 35.14
CA HIS A 356 29.59 -27.56 36.34
C HIS A 356 30.02 -28.70 37.25
N GLU A 357 31.33 -28.94 37.33
CA GLU A 357 31.97 -29.49 38.51
C GLU A 357 33.22 -28.69 38.83
N PHE A 358 33.37 -28.43 40.13
CA PHE A 358 34.38 -27.62 40.78
C PHE A 358 35.78 -28.20 40.60
N ASP A 359 36.76 -27.33 40.32
CA ASP A 359 38.09 -27.47 40.92
C ASP A 359 38.62 -26.07 41.24
N ASP A 360 38.51 -25.70 42.51
CA ASP A 360 39.18 -24.55 43.08
C ASP A 360 40.65 -24.89 43.27
N LEU A 361 41.54 -24.01 42.78
CA LEU A 361 42.86 -23.61 43.31
C LEU A 361 43.89 -23.32 42.21
N ALA A 362 43.71 -22.19 41.48
CA ALA A 362 44.80 -21.40 40.86
C ALA A 362 44.25 -20.07 40.31
N ALA A 363 43.59 -19.28 41.14
CA ALA A 363 43.11 -17.95 40.75
C ALA A 363 44.22 -16.91 40.94
N GLU A 364 44.63 -16.26 39.84
CA GLU A 364 44.82 -14.79 39.75
C GLU A 364 45.39 -14.30 38.39
N SER A 365 45.76 -15.17 37.42
CA SER A 365 46.30 -14.70 36.12
C SER A 365 45.52 -15.09 34.85
N GLU A 366 44.56 -16.03 34.87
CA GLU A 366 43.85 -16.48 33.64
C GLU A 366 42.50 -15.77 33.37
N THR A 367 41.97 -15.04 34.35
CA THR A 367 40.69 -14.30 34.22
C THR A 367 40.84 -13.00 33.42
N ASP A 368 42.02 -12.38 33.46
CA ASP A 368 42.31 -11.11 32.77
C ASP A 368 42.39 -11.28 31.25
N ASP A 369 42.96 -12.40 30.77
CA ASP A 369 43.10 -12.65 29.33
C ASP A 369 41.75 -12.96 28.66
N ARG A 370 40.88 -13.75 29.31
CA ARG A 370 39.51 -14.01 28.81
C ARG A 370 38.63 -12.77 28.84
N TYR A 371 38.78 -11.92 29.86
CA TYR A 371 38.07 -10.64 29.95
C TYR A 371 38.57 -9.65 28.89
N ALA A 372 39.88 -9.55 28.67
CA ALA A 372 40.48 -8.71 27.64
C ALA A 372 40.10 -9.19 26.22
N GLU A 373 40.04 -10.49 25.98
CA GLU A 373 39.60 -11.05 24.70
C GLU A 373 38.10 -10.77 24.44
N SER A 374 37.25 -10.92 25.46
CA SER A 374 35.84 -10.56 25.38
C SER A 374 35.65 -9.06 25.08
N GLN A 375 36.39 -8.17 25.76
CA GLN A 375 36.36 -6.73 25.48
C GLN A 375 36.83 -6.39 24.06
N ARG A 376 37.87 -7.08 23.55
CA ARG A 376 38.32 -6.90 22.16
C ARG A 376 37.25 -7.31 21.16
N ARG A 377 36.54 -8.42 21.39
CA ARG A 377 35.44 -8.90 20.55
C ARG A 377 34.27 -7.89 20.53
N VAL A 378 33.85 -7.39 21.69
CA VAL A 378 32.79 -6.37 21.79
C VAL A 378 33.21 -5.07 21.10
N ALA A 379 34.46 -4.61 21.29
CA ALA A 379 34.98 -3.42 20.61
C ALA A 379 35.05 -3.61 19.08
N GLN A 380 35.39 -4.80 18.61
CA GLN A 380 35.41 -5.13 17.19
C GLN A 380 34.00 -5.16 16.60
N GLN A 381 33.03 -5.76 17.31
CA GLN A 381 31.61 -5.74 16.91
C GLN A 381 31.07 -4.30 16.83
N ARG A 382 31.33 -3.47 17.84
CA ARG A 382 30.91 -2.05 17.83
C ARG A 382 31.47 -1.28 16.64
N ARG A 383 32.75 -1.51 16.29
CA ARG A 383 33.37 -0.90 15.10
C ARG A 383 32.73 -1.39 13.81
N ALA A 384 32.49 -2.69 13.68
CA ALA A 384 31.82 -3.26 12.52
C ALA A 384 30.43 -2.64 12.32
N THR A 385 29.62 -2.57 13.38
CA THR A 385 28.30 -1.92 13.34
C THR A 385 28.40 -0.43 13.02
N GLN A 386 29.38 0.30 13.57
CA GLN A 386 29.63 1.70 13.21
C GLN A 386 29.95 1.85 11.71
N ASP A 387 30.81 0.99 11.17
CA ASP A 387 31.19 1.02 9.75
C ASP A 387 30.01 0.68 8.83
N GLU A 388 29.16 -0.28 9.22
CA GLU A 388 27.91 -0.61 8.52
C GLU A 388 26.93 0.57 8.49
N LEU A 389 26.73 1.27 9.60
CA LEU A 389 25.89 2.48 9.65
C LEU A 389 26.43 3.59 8.73
N ILE A 390 27.74 3.83 8.77
CA ILE A 390 28.38 4.83 7.92
C ILE A 390 28.26 4.44 6.44
N LYS A 391 28.43 3.15 6.13
CA LYS A 391 28.26 2.61 4.79
C LYS A 391 26.84 2.83 4.28
N ALA A 392 25.82 2.49 5.06
CA ALA A 392 24.42 2.69 4.69
C ALA A 392 24.08 4.17 4.44
N VAL A 393 24.61 5.09 5.25
CA VAL A 393 24.47 6.53 5.04
C VAL A 393 25.14 6.97 3.74
N ASN A 394 26.37 6.52 3.47
CA ASN A 394 27.09 6.87 2.25
C ASN A 394 26.39 6.34 1.00
N GLU A 395 25.92 5.08 1.02
CA GLU A 395 25.17 4.47 -0.08
C GLU A 395 23.88 5.26 -0.38
N PHE A 396 23.17 5.69 0.66
CA PHE A 396 21.98 6.52 0.47
C PHE A 396 22.31 7.91 -0.08
N GLN A 397 23.39 8.54 0.40
CA GLN A 397 23.83 9.83 -0.13
C GLN A 397 24.24 9.76 -1.60
N GLU A 398 24.94 8.71 -2.01
CA GLU A 398 25.29 8.49 -3.42
C GLU A 398 24.04 8.27 -4.25
N ARG A 399 23.09 7.44 -3.79
CA ARG A 399 21.79 7.26 -4.47
C ARG A 399 21.06 8.58 -4.71
N VAL A 400 21.01 9.47 -3.70
CA VAL A 400 20.39 10.79 -3.86
C VAL A 400 21.15 11.63 -4.89
N ARG A 401 22.49 11.69 -4.82
CA ARG A 401 23.32 12.44 -5.78
C ARG A 401 23.19 11.93 -7.20
N GLU A 402 23.13 10.61 -7.38
CA GLU A 402 22.92 9.97 -8.68
C GLU A 402 21.58 10.39 -9.28
N ARG A 403 20.49 10.34 -8.52
CA ARG A 403 19.18 10.84 -8.97
C ARG A 403 19.24 12.31 -9.39
N GLN A 404 19.84 13.17 -8.56
CA GLN A 404 20.01 14.60 -8.89
C GLN A 404 20.82 14.80 -10.18
N SER A 405 21.84 13.96 -10.43
CA SER A 405 22.67 14.03 -11.64
C SER A 405 21.93 13.58 -12.90
N GLN A 406 20.96 12.68 -12.74
CA GLN A 406 20.09 12.17 -13.80
C GLN A 406 18.82 13.02 -14.00
N ASP A 407 18.72 14.16 -13.30
CA ASP A 407 17.52 15.02 -13.24
C ASP A 407 16.24 14.25 -12.84
N GLN A 408 16.42 13.18 -12.07
CA GLN A 408 15.32 12.45 -11.45
C GLN A 408 15.03 13.06 -10.08
N GLY A 409 13.77 13.42 -9.85
CA GLY A 409 13.33 13.94 -8.56
C GLY A 409 13.42 12.93 -7.42
N LEU A 410 13.35 13.44 -6.20
CA LEU A 410 13.16 12.61 -5.00
C LEU A 410 11.76 12.00 -5.02
N ARG A 411 11.66 10.74 -4.57
CA ARG A 411 10.39 10.02 -4.38
C ARG A 411 10.01 9.97 -2.91
N GLU A 412 8.75 9.64 -2.64
CA GLU A 412 8.15 9.40 -1.33
C GLU A 412 8.99 8.39 -0.51
N VAL A 413 9.41 7.29 -1.16
CA VAL A 413 10.24 6.23 -0.55
C VAL A 413 11.61 6.76 -0.09
N ASP A 414 12.17 7.76 -0.76
CA ASP A 414 13.45 8.36 -0.36
C ASP A 414 13.29 9.19 0.93
N LEU A 415 12.11 9.79 1.19
CA LEU A 415 11.81 10.45 2.47
C LEU A 415 11.66 9.46 3.61
N ILE A 416 10.98 8.34 3.39
CA ILE A 416 10.92 7.27 4.41
C ILE A 416 12.32 6.75 4.71
N ARG A 417 13.15 6.49 3.69
CA ARG A 417 14.52 6.03 3.89
C ARG A 417 15.35 7.03 4.70
N LEU A 418 15.19 8.34 4.44
CA LEU A 418 15.80 9.39 5.26
C LEU A 418 15.35 9.29 6.72
N ARG A 419 14.05 9.17 6.97
CA ARG A 419 13.48 9.04 8.33
C ARG A 419 14.02 7.81 9.07
N ILE A 420 14.05 6.65 8.42
CA ILE A 420 14.62 5.40 8.98
C ILE A 420 16.05 5.64 9.42
N LEU A 421 16.90 6.15 8.52
CA LEU A 421 18.32 6.36 8.80
C LEU A 421 18.53 7.36 9.94
N LEU A 422 17.75 8.44 10.00
CA LEU A 422 17.82 9.38 11.13
C LEU A 422 17.48 8.69 12.46
N MET A 423 16.41 7.88 12.51
CA MET A 423 16.03 7.16 13.73
C MET A 423 17.05 6.10 14.15
N ILE A 424 17.66 5.39 13.18
CA ILE A 424 18.76 4.43 13.44
C ILE A 424 19.99 5.17 13.98
N LEU A 425 20.38 6.30 13.37
CA LEU A 425 21.55 7.06 13.80
C LEU A 425 21.38 7.64 15.21
N VAL A 426 20.18 8.11 15.56
CA VAL A 426 19.85 8.60 16.91
C VAL A 426 19.82 7.45 17.91
N THR A 427 19.31 6.27 17.52
CA THR A 427 19.38 5.04 18.32
C THR A 427 20.82 4.64 18.63
N ALA A 428 21.71 4.73 17.63
CA ALA A 428 23.12 4.37 17.76
C ALA A 428 23.97 5.45 18.45
N ALA A 429 23.41 6.62 18.73
CA ALA A 429 24.12 7.75 19.32
C ALA A 429 24.43 7.51 20.81
N SER A 430 25.65 7.85 21.20
CA SER A 430 26.12 7.77 22.59
C SER A 430 26.15 9.16 23.24
N PRO A 431 25.74 9.27 24.51
CA PRO A 431 25.83 10.53 25.27
C PRO A 431 27.29 10.92 25.54
N HIS A 432 27.50 12.16 25.98
CA HIS A 432 28.83 12.64 26.36
C HIS A 432 29.41 11.79 27.51
N PRO A 433 30.69 11.38 27.44
CA PRO A 433 31.31 10.55 28.46
C PRO A 433 31.14 11.16 29.85
N GLU A 434 31.41 12.44 30.05
CA GLU A 434 31.27 13.09 31.38
C GLU A 434 29.87 13.01 32.02
N ASN A 435 28.80 12.85 31.21
CA ASN A 435 27.41 12.86 31.69
C ASN A 435 26.78 11.46 31.76
N SER A 436 27.54 10.39 31.50
CA SER A 436 27.04 9.02 31.52
C SER A 436 27.60 8.25 32.72
N ALA A 437 26.75 7.52 33.45
CA ALA A 437 27.19 6.63 34.51
C ALA A 437 28.14 5.55 33.93
N PRO A 438 29.24 5.18 34.62
CA PRO A 438 30.21 4.20 34.12
C PRO A 438 29.58 2.87 33.70
N TYR A 439 28.49 2.49 34.36
CA TYR A 439 27.76 1.24 34.15
C TYR A 439 26.95 1.20 32.84
N GLU A 440 26.55 2.34 32.28
CA GLU A 440 25.79 2.44 31.02
C GLU A 440 26.68 2.55 29.77
N ARG A 441 27.96 2.94 29.93
CA ARG A 441 28.93 3.06 28.83
C ARG A 441 29.38 1.69 28.29
N ASP A 442 29.35 0.66 29.15
CA ASP A 442 30.01 -0.62 28.87
C ASP A 442 29.11 -1.70 28.26
N ARG A 443 27.77 -1.59 28.29
CA ARG A 443 26.90 -2.73 27.94
C ARG A 443 26.01 -2.60 26.71
N SER A 444 25.69 -1.41 26.23
CA SER A 444 24.86 -1.30 25.02
C SER A 444 25.69 -1.57 23.76
N THR A 445 25.52 -2.74 23.14
CA THR A 445 26.08 -3.08 21.83
C THR A 445 25.52 -2.22 20.70
N ILE A 446 24.37 -1.57 20.93
CA ILE A 446 23.66 -0.73 19.97
C ILE A 446 24.27 0.68 19.90
N ARG A 447 24.87 1.19 20.99
CA ARG A 447 25.44 2.53 21.07
C ARG A 447 26.87 2.55 20.53
N VAL A 448 27.01 2.80 19.24
CA VAL A 448 28.27 2.70 18.50
C VAL A 448 28.79 4.05 17.96
N LEU A 449 27.95 5.09 17.92
CA LEU A 449 28.34 6.41 17.43
C LEU A 449 28.64 7.37 18.59
N PRO A 450 29.90 7.79 18.78
CA PRO A 450 30.25 8.70 19.87
C PRO A 450 29.80 10.14 19.58
N ILE A 451 29.59 10.94 20.63
CA ILE A 451 29.38 12.40 20.49
C ILE A 451 30.65 13.09 19.99
N ASP A 452 31.81 12.65 20.49
CA ASP A 452 33.13 13.16 20.15
C ASP A 452 33.91 12.13 19.34
N GLY A 453 34.30 12.51 18.12
CA GLY A 453 35.04 11.63 17.22
C GLY A 453 35.49 12.35 15.96
N ARG A 454 36.69 12.05 15.47
CA ARG A 454 37.21 12.63 14.22
C ARG A 454 36.39 12.10 13.04
N GLY A 455 35.39 12.88 12.61
CA GLY A 455 34.64 12.66 11.37
C GLY A 455 33.49 11.65 11.45
N ASN A 456 33.52 10.67 12.34
CA ASN A 456 32.52 9.59 12.45
C ASN A 456 31.65 9.68 13.73
N SER A 457 31.57 10.87 14.33
CA SER A 457 30.66 11.13 15.44
C SER A 457 29.22 11.27 14.94
N TRP A 458 28.23 10.92 15.77
CA TRP A 458 26.82 11.03 15.39
C TRP A 458 26.44 12.45 14.92
N PRO A 459 26.97 13.57 15.49
CA PRO A 459 26.66 14.91 14.99
C PRO A 459 27.12 15.13 13.54
N MET A 460 28.27 14.57 13.18
CA MET A 460 28.83 14.70 11.85
C MET A 460 28.09 13.83 10.83
N VAL A 461 27.74 12.58 11.19
CA VAL A 461 27.05 11.65 10.29
C VAL A 461 25.64 12.15 9.98
N ILE A 462 24.84 12.49 11.02
CA ILE A 462 23.49 13.04 10.82
C ILE A 462 23.55 14.39 10.11
N GLY A 463 24.51 15.26 10.47
CA GLY A 463 24.70 16.56 9.79
C GLY A 463 25.03 16.44 8.31
N ARG A 464 25.89 15.49 7.91
CA ARG A 464 26.18 15.18 6.50
C ARG A 464 24.94 14.68 5.77
N LEU A 465 24.17 13.78 6.39
CA LEU A 465 22.94 13.25 5.82
C LEU A 465 21.95 14.38 5.52
N LEU A 466 21.65 15.22 6.51
CA LEU A 466 20.75 16.38 6.33
C LEU A 466 21.29 17.41 5.33
N PHE A 467 22.61 17.60 5.25
CA PHE A 467 23.22 18.53 4.30
C PHE A 467 22.98 18.14 2.84
N VAL A 468 22.88 16.85 2.51
CA VAL A 468 22.56 16.40 1.13
C VAL A 468 21.14 16.81 0.72
N PHE A 469 20.20 16.77 1.66
CA PHE A 469 18.80 17.11 1.40
C PHE A 469 18.53 18.60 1.38
N PHE A 470 19.08 19.34 2.34
CA PHE A 470 18.72 20.75 2.59
C PHE A 470 19.87 21.75 2.36
N GLY A 471 21.10 21.26 2.21
CA GLY A 471 22.29 22.09 2.09
C GLY A 471 22.76 22.32 0.64
N GLY A 472 23.74 23.21 0.50
CA GLY A 472 24.38 23.51 -0.79
C GLY A 472 23.57 24.45 -1.71
N LYS A 473 24.03 24.58 -2.97
CA LYS A 473 23.38 25.47 -3.96
C LYS A 473 22.15 24.84 -4.63
N LYS A 474 22.10 23.50 -4.66
CA LYS A 474 21.02 22.69 -5.27
C LYS A 474 20.60 21.60 -4.27
N PRO A 475 19.89 21.96 -3.19
CA PRO A 475 19.44 20.99 -2.19
C PRO A 475 18.45 20.00 -2.84
N ALA A 476 18.58 18.71 -2.51
CA ALA A 476 17.79 17.64 -3.13
C ALA A 476 16.28 17.80 -2.91
N ILE A 477 15.88 18.38 -1.77
CA ILE A 477 14.47 18.62 -1.45
C ILE A 477 13.74 19.49 -2.49
N ARG A 478 14.46 20.33 -3.26
CA ARG A 478 13.85 21.15 -4.32
C ARG A 478 13.36 20.35 -5.53
N GLN A 479 13.77 19.09 -5.64
CA GLN A 479 13.35 18.16 -6.68
C GLN A 479 12.39 17.09 -6.13
N LEU A 480 11.79 17.33 -4.96
CA LEU A 480 10.70 16.50 -4.46
C LEU A 480 9.41 16.90 -5.19
N TYR A 481 8.83 15.94 -5.91
CA TYR A 481 7.55 16.11 -6.59
C TYR A 481 6.50 15.28 -5.85
N THR A 482 5.35 15.88 -5.55
CA THR A 482 4.18 15.17 -5.05
C THR A 482 3.21 14.92 -6.19
N GLU A 483 2.56 13.75 -6.22
CA GLU A 483 1.48 13.49 -7.16
C GLU A 483 0.33 14.50 -6.98
N THR A 484 -0.35 14.85 -8.07
CA THR A 484 -1.37 15.92 -8.12
C THR A 484 -2.64 15.58 -7.35
N GLU A 485 -2.73 14.37 -6.78
CA GLU A 485 -3.90 13.87 -6.08
C GLU A 485 -3.99 14.40 -4.64
N HIS A 486 -2.89 14.87 -4.06
CA HIS A 486 -2.84 15.42 -2.71
C HIS A 486 -3.13 16.94 -2.70
N ASP A 487 -4.19 17.35 -2.01
CA ASP A 487 -4.53 18.77 -1.79
C ASP A 487 -3.73 19.39 -0.62
N GLN A 488 -2.96 18.58 0.11
CA GLN A 488 -2.10 18.97 1.23
C GLN A 488 -0.78 18.21 1.19
N VAL A 489 0.20 18.66 1.98
CA VAL A 489 1.42 17.87 2.22
C VAL A 489 1.03 16.58 2.94
N PRO A 490 1.39 15.40 2.40
CA PRO A 490 1.11 14.12 3.02
C PRO A 490 1.67 13.98 4.43
N ASP A 491 1.01 13.18 5.26
CA ASP A 491 1.35 13.01 6.68
C ASP A 491 2.75 12.40 6.86
N ASP A 492 3.14 11.46 6.02
CA ASP A 492 4.45 10.82 6.01
C ASP A 492 5.60 11.81 5.71
N PHE A 493 5.32 12.86 4.94
CA PHE A 493 6.28 13.94 4.69
C PHE A 493 6.46 14.79 5.94
N ASN A 494 5.35 15.13 6.61
CA ASN A 494 5.38 15.89 7.85
C ASN A 494 6.09 15.12 8.97
N GLU A 495 5.88 13.81 9.07
CA GLU A 495 6.59 12.93 10.00
C GLU A 495 8.11 12.92 9.74
N CYS A 496 8.50 12.82 8.47
CA CYS A 496 9.91 12.89 8.07
C CYS A 496 10.52 14.26 8.41
N TRP A 497 9.81 15.36 8.10
CA TRP A 497 10.29 16.72 8.37
C TRP A 497 10.37 17.00 9.87
N ALA A 498 9.38 16.58 10.66
CA ALA A 498 9.41 16.67 12.12
C ALA A 498 10.62 15.92 12.70
N THR A 499 10.92 14.72 12.17
CA THR A 499 12.13 13.96 12.54
C THR A 499 13.40 14.74 12.19
N CYS A 500 13.46 15.41 11.04
CA CYS A 500 14.58 16.28 10.66
C CYS A 500 14.73 17.49 11.60
N TYR A 501 13.62 18.18 11.94
CA TYR A 501 13.64 19.31 12.87
C TYR A 501 14.12 18.87 14.25
N TRP A 502 13.63 17.73 14.74
CA TRP A 502 14.08 17.16 16.01
C TRP A 502 15.59 16.88 15.99
N CYS A 503 16.11 16.26 14.93
CA CYS A 503 17.56 16.02 14.78
C CYS A 503 18.36 17.33 14.72
N LEU A 504 17.84 18.37 14.07
CA LEU A 504 18.49 19.67 14.03
C LEU A 504 18.55 20.33 15.42
N GLN A 505 17.45 20.26 16.17
CA GLN A 505 17.38 20.77 17.53
C GLN A 505 18.27 19.97 18.48
N LEU A 506 18.36 18.65 18.29
CA LEU A 506 19.27 17.79 19.03
C LEU A 506 20.70 18.35 19.01
N PHE A 507 21.22 18.76 17.85
CA PHE A 507 22.56 19.34 17.77
C PHE A 507 22.68 20.70 18.43
N LEU A 508 21.67 21.56 18.29
CA LEU A 508 21.68 22.92 18.82
C LEU A 508 21.65 22.92 20.35
N GLN A 509 21.03 21.89 20.95
CA GLN A 509 20.91 21.74 22.40
C GLN A 509 21.94 20.78 23.00
N ALA A 510 22.57 19.91 22.21
CA ALA A 510 23.55 18.94 22.71
C ALA A 510 24.83 19.62 23.25
N PRO A 511 25.44 19.08 24.32
CA PRO A 511 26.72 19.55 24.84
C PRO A 511 27.88 19.10 23.94
N LEU A 512 28.00 19.71 22.76
CA LEU A 512 29.05 19.42 21.78
C LEU A 512 30.40 20.04 22.17
N SER A 513 31.50 19.34 21.89
CA SER A 513 32.85 19.90 22.03
C SER A 513 33.10 21.07 21.07
N GLU A 514 34.05 21.95 21.42
CA GLU A 514 34.42 23.11 20.60
C GLU A 514 34.90 22.74 19.19
N GLU A 515 35.56 21.59 19.03
CA GLU A 515 36.02 21.10 17.72
C GLU A 515 34.83 20.77 16.82
N ILE A 516 33.83 20.05 17.36
CA ILE A 516 32.62 19.69 16.62
C ILE A 516 31.76 20.92 16.33
N ARG A 517 31.62 21.85 17.28
CA ARG A 517 30.94 23.14 17.02
C ARG A 517 31.58 23.91 15.88
N LYS A 518 32.92 23.89 15.77
CA LYS A 518 33.64 24.51 14.65
C LYS A 518 33.33 23.81 13.32
N SER A 519 33.30 22.48 13.30
CA SER A 519 32.94 21.71 12.10
C SER A 519 31.47 21.91 11.69
N LEU A 520 30.58 22.20 12.64
CA LEU A 520 29.15 22.43 12.43
C LEU A 520 28.75 23.91 12.41
N ARG A 521 29.68 24.84 12.13
CA ARG A 521 29.39 26.29 12.09
C ARG A 521 28.26 26.68 11.14
N SER A 522 28.04 25.92 10.07
CA SER A 522 26.96 26.15 9.11
C SER A 522 25.62 25.58 9.54
N LEU A 523 25.55 24.86 10.66
CA LEU A 523 24.35 24.16 11.10
C LEU A 523 23.16 25.09 11.37
N PRO A 524 23.30 26.25 12.04
CA PRO A 524 22.16 27.16 12.20
C PRO A 524 21.58 27.62 10.86
N LYS A 525 22.44 27.84 9.85
CA LYS A 525 22.02 28.19 8.49
C LYS A 525 21.34 27.01 7.78
N LEU A 526 21.85 25.80 7.96
CA LEU A 526 21.21 24.58 7.45
C LEU A 526 19.82 24.40 8.08
N ALA A 527 19.71 24.60 9.39
CA ALA A 527 18.44 24.51 10.11
C ALA A 527 17.43 25.53 9.57
N GLN A 528 17.82 26.80 9.45
CA GLN A 528 16.96 27.82 8.84
C GLN A 528 16.53 27.46 7.42
N THR A 529 17.47 26.98 6.59
CA THR A 529 17.17 26.56 5.21
C THR A 529 16.22 25.37 5.16
N THR A 530 16.36 24.42 6.10
CA THR A 530 15.48 23.25 6.21
C THR A 530 14.05 23.70 6.46
N PHE A 531 13.83 24.59 7.43
CA PHE A 531 12.49 25.10 7.78
C PHE A 531 11.86 25.91 6.63
N SER A 532 12.65 26.66 5.87
CA SER A 532 12.15 27.44 4.73
C SER A 532 11.86 26.60 3.48
N LEU A 533 12.42 25.39 3.35
CA LEU A 533 12.27 24.55 2.15
C LEU A 533 11.18 23.48 2.28
N THR A 534 10.63 23.27 3.48
CA THR A 534 9.67 22.19 3.77
C THR A 534 8.23 22.69 3.90
N LEU A 535 7.95 23.54 4.89
CA LEU A 535 6.61 24.06 5.16
C LEU A 535 6.57 25.59 5.01
N PRO A 536 5.57 26.14 4.29
CA PRO A 536 5.53 27.56 3.97
C PRO A 536 5.05 28.46 5.11
N SER A 537 4.40 27.94 6.16
CA SER A 537 3.86 28.78 7.23
C SER A 537 4.34 28.39 8.62
N LYS A 538 4.30 29.40 9.51
CA LYS A 538 4.58 29.22 10.92
C LYS A 538 3.54 28.32 11.59
N GLU A 539 2.27 28.46 11.24
CA GLU A 539 1.19 27.64 11.81
C GLU A 539 1.40 26.15 11.52
N GLU A 540 1.87 25.81 10.32
CA GLU A 540 2.12 24.42 9.94
C GLU A 540 3.35 23.83 10.65
N LEU A 541 4.43 24.61 10.77
CA LEU A 541 5.63 24.20 11.51
C LEU A 541 5.40 24.05 13.02
N LEU A 542 4.36 24.71 13.54
CA LEU A 542 3.93 24.62 14.95
C LEU A 542 2.65 23.80 15.12
N SER A 543 2.20 23.09 14.08
CA SER A 543 1.01 22.24 14.13
C SER A 543 1.20 21.09 15.11
N GLU A 544 0.08 20.60 15.66
CA GLU A 544 0.09 19.45 16.56
C GLU A 544 0.69 18.21 15.88
N ASP A 545 0.52 18.02 14.56
CA ASP A 545 1.07 16.86 13.85
C ASP A 545 2.61 16.84 13.88
N ILE A 546 3.25 18.02 13.68
CA ILE A 546 4.70 18.16 13.79
C ILE A 546 5.15 18.00 15.23
N LEU A 547 4.48 18.67 16.16
CA LEU A 547 4.84 18.64 17.58
C LEU A 547 4.68 17.25 18.19
N HIS A 548 3.65 16.51 17.81
CA HIS A 548 3.38 15.15 18.29
C HIS A 548 4.51 14.19 17.90
N VAL A 549 5.01 14.26 16.66
CA VAL A 549 6.17 13.47 16.21
C VAL A 549 7.44 13.88 16.97
N MET A 550 7.67 15.19 17.16
CA MET A 550 8.83 15.68 17.91
C MET A 550 8.78 15.29 19.39
N ASP A 551 7.59 15.27 19.99
CA ASP A 551 7.37 14.81 21.37
C ASP A 551 7.64 13.29 21.46
N GLY A 552 7.16 12.49 20.50
CA GLY A 552 7.44 11.04 20.41
C GLY A 552 8.95 10.75 20.29
N MET A 553 9.65 11.47 19.41
CA MET A 553 11.12 11.40 19.30
C MET A 553 11.81 11.78 20.62
N SER A 554 11.34 12.82 21.30
CA SER A 554 11.91 13.28 22.57
C SER A 554 11.70 12.25 23.68
N ASN A 555 10.49 11.71 23.80
CA ASN A 555 10.15 10.67 24.78
C ASN A 555 11.00 9.42 24.56
N ARG A 556 11.29 9.06 23.31
CA ARG A 556 12.08 7.88 22.97
C ARG A 556 13.58 8.06 23.20
N TYR A 557 14.14 9.19 22.78
CA TYR A 557 15.59 9.33 22.61
C TYR A 557 16.25 10.39 23.51
N ALA A 558 15.53 11.41 23.98
CA ALA A 558 16.16 12.57 24.64
C ALA A 558 16.84 12.18 25.97
N ALA A 559 16.18 11.34 26.78
CA ALA A 559 16.73 10.84 28.05
C ALA A 559 18.06 10.08 27.84
N GLN A 560 18.18 9.31 26.75
CA GLN A 560 19.37 8.52 26.46
C GLN A 560 20.58 9.38 26.06
N LEU A 561 20.32 10.59 25.57
CA LEU A 561 21.33 11.55 25.12
C LEU A 561 21.58 12.65 26.15
N ASN A 562 20.97 12.57 27.34
CA ASN A 562 21.03 13.59 28.40
C ASN A 562 20.59 14.97 27.92
N ILE A 563 19.50 15.03 27.15
CA ILE A 563 18.91 16.28 26.65
C ILE A 563 17.50 16.39 27.18
N GLU A 564 17.16 17.58 27.68
CA GLU A 564 15.82 17.88 28.18
C GLU A 564 14.83 18.03 27.00
N PRO A 565 13.73 17.26 26.97
CA PRO A 565 12.69 17.38 25.93
C PRO A 565 12.18 18.81 25.75
N VAL A 566 12.06 19.56 26.85
CA VAL A 566 11.59 20.95 26.86
C VAL A 566 12.54 21.86 26.07
N ALA A 567 13.86 21.63 26.16
CA ALA A 567 14.85 22.42 25.43
C ALA A 567 14.73 22.24 23.91
N ILE A 568 14.43 21.02 23.46
CA ILE A 568 14.17 20.71 22.04
C ILE A 568 12.92 21.45 21.56
N ARG A 569 11.83 21.40 22.33
CA ARG A 569 10.55 22.03 21.98
C ARG A 569 10.64 23.55 21.93
N GLU A 570 11.28 24.17 22.91
CA GLU A 570 11.47 25.62 22.94
C GLU A 570 12.45 26.08 21.84
N GLY A 571 13.53 25.32 21.60
CA GLY A 571 14.45 25.59 20.49
C GLY A 571 13.78 25.51 19.13
N HIS A 572 12.87 24.55 18.93
CA HIS A 572 12.04 24.44 17.71
C HIS A 572 11.21 25.70 17.52
N ARG A 573 10.42 26.07 18.54
CA ARG A 573 9.58 27.28 18.52
C ARG A 573 10.41 28.51 18.18
N GLU A 574 11.49 28.76 18.91
CA GLU A 574 12.35 29.93 18.71
C GLU A 574 12.89 30.00 17.28
N LEU A 575 13.31 28.86 16.71
CA LEU A 575 13.81 28.81 15.34
C LEU A 575 12.71 29.07 14.30
N VAL A 576 11.50 28.56 14.51
CA VAL A 576 10.34 28.91 13.66
C VAL A 576 10.12 30.43 13.71
N TYR A 577 9.99 31.03 14.91
CA TYR A 577 9.78 32.47 15.03
C TYR A 577 10.88 33.28 14.34
N LYS A 578 12.16 32.91 14.51
CA LYS A 578 13.29 33.58 13.86
C LYS A 578 13.26 33.47 12.33
N THR A 579 12.82 32.32 11.80
CA THR A 579 12.77 32.07 10.36
C THR A 579 11.75 32.98 9.68
N PHE A 580 10.58 33.18 10.29
CA PHE A 580 9.49 34.00 9.73
C PHE A 580 9.51 35.47 10.14
N ALA A 581 10.28 35.85 11.16
CA ALA A 581 10.48 37.26 11.52
C ALA A 581 11.28 38.04 10.45
N ARG A 582 12.22 37.38 9.77
CA ARG A 582 13.09 38.01 8.76
C ARG A 582 12.42 38.25 7.41
N THR A 583 11.44 37.43 7.04
CA THR A 583 10.68 37.58 5.78
C THR A 583 9.86 38.88 5.71
N HIS A 584 9.56 39.50 6.86
CA HIS A 584 8.87 40.80 6.90
C HIS A 584 9.78 42.02 6.70
N GLU A 585 11.10 41.90 6.94
CA GLU A 585 12.03 43.02 6.73
C GLU A 585 12.50 43.11 5.26
N ASP A 586 12.67 41.98 4.57
CA ASP A 586 13.10 41.96 3.15
C ASP A 586 11.96 42.27 2.15
N SER A 587 10.72 42.49 2.61
CA SER A 587 9.58 42.89 1.76
C SER A 587 9.30 44.40 1.78
N ALA A 588 10.16 45.19 2.45
CA ALA A 588 10.02 46.64 2.60
C ALA A 588 11.19 47.45 1.96
N GLU A 589 12.05 46.79 1.19
CA GLU A 589 12.97 47.39 0.19
C GLU A 589 12.58 46.94 -1.21
#